data_AF-A0A554M930-F1
#
_entry.id   AF-A0A554M930-F1
#
_cell.length_a   1.000
_cell.length_b   1.000
_cell.length_c   1.000
_cell.angle_alpha   90.00
_cell.angle_beta   90.00
_cell.angle_gamma   90.00
#
_symmetry.space_group_name_H-M   'P 1'
#
loop_
_entity.id
_entity.type
_entity.pdbx_description
1 polymer ?
#
loop_
_entity_poly.entity_id
_entity_poly.type
_entity_poly.pdbx_seq_one_letter_code
_entity_poly.pdbx_strand_id
1 'polypeptide(L)'
;MKKRIILLLVFIAVFAVVGATKIKAGVNDNAIGWLWGGGTEADGVFPGDGTSTNVRWLSMNNTNNSGAVDYGVNIPMTDGELSGEAWSGGDDSGSGLGYVTFDASRLGGCPSGACSSRRVGNNVEGWARLEQIAAANAAGNSGGWLGWISLSGTAQDGSSYGVSIDPSTNTFSGFAWSDELGWIDFSGAGFEAPKVLNVNLSASPNSCVGCSSLTSTLTASREDTSTTAGDITYEFNCNESDGVYDVSYTTTDTSKSYDCTYASTGTAQVRISQGGKTETRTVNVSVLPIVCGDGIVSAGEGCDDGANNGSCPALCGVLCEVNTCIDSSWREVAP
;
A
#
# COMPACT_ATOMS: atom_id res chain seq x y z
N MET A 1 -8.20 -50.37 19.63
CA MET A 1 -8.19 -49.77 18.27
C MET A 1 -9.21 -48.64 18.08
N LYS A 2 -10.41 -48.66 18.68
CA LYS A 2 -11.42 -47.58 18.50
C LYS A 2 -11.14 -46.24 19.21
N LYS A 3 -10.30 -46.19 20.25
CA LYS A 3 -9.95 -44.94 20.97
C LYS A 3 -8.88 -44.08 20.29
N ARG A 4 -8.07 -44.64 19.39
CA ARG A 4 -7.02 -43.90 18.66
C ARG A 4 -7.55 -43.19 17.41
N ILE A 5 -8.66 -43.68 16.85
CA ILE A 5 -9.33 -43.07 15.68
C ILE A 5 -10.09 -41.80 16.09
N ILE A 6 -10.63 -41.75 17.31
CA ILE A 6 -11.36 -40.58 17.82
C ILE A 6 -10.39 -39.42 18.13
N LEU A 7 -9.17 -39.71 18.59
CA LEU A 7 -8.15 -38.68 18.82
C LEU A 7 -7.66 -38.05 17.51
N LEU A 8 -7.50 -38.86 16.44
CA LEU A 8 -7.13 -38.39 15.11
C LEU A 8 -8.25 -37.56 14.46
N LEU A 9 -9.52 -37.94 14.66
CA LEU A 9 -10.67 -37.20 14.12
C LEU A 9 -10.95 -35.89 14.86
N VAL A 10 -10.65 -35.82 16.17
CA VAL A 10 -10.69 -34.57 16.93
C VAL A 10 -9.52 -33.65 16.55
N PHE A 11 -8.37 -34.21 16.18
CA PHE A 11 -7.23 -33.45 15.63
C PHE A 11 -7.54 -32.84 14.25
N ILE A 12 -8.35 -33.51 13.42
CA ILE A 12 -8.77 -33.05 12.09
C ILE A 12 -9.92 -32.03 12.16
N ALA A 13 -10.85 -32.18 13.10
CA ALA A 13 -12.06 -31.34 13.15
C ALA A 13 -11.81 -29.90 13.61
N VAL A 14 -10.71 -29.62 14.33
CA VAL A 14 -10.38 -28.26 14.80
C VAL A 14 -9.84 -27.35 13.68
N PHE A 15 -9.40 -27.92 12.54
CA PHE A 15 -8.84 -27.14 11.43
C PHE A 15 -9.86 -26.69 10.36
N ALA A 16 -11.13 -27.09 10.45
CA ALA A 16 -12.05 -26.99 9.31
C ALA A 16 -13.04 -25.81 9.34
N VAL A 17 -13.04 -24.94 10.36
CA VAL A 17 -14.09 -23.90 10.48
C VAL A 17 -13.51 -22.54 10.84
N VAL A 18 -12.88 -21.87 9.87
CA VAL A 18 -12.97 -20.42 9.73
C VAL A 18 -13.11 -20.12 8.24
N GLY A 19 -14.21 -19.47 7.87
CA GLY A 19 -14.57 -19.19 6.49
C GLY A 19 -13.56 -18.26 5.82
N ALA A 20 -13.17 -18.62 4.60
CA ALA A 20 -12.29 -17.84 3.75
C ALA A 20 -12.94 -16.50 3.36
N THR A 21 -12.51 -15.42 4.01
CA THR A 21 -12.35 -14.14 3.33
C THR A 21 -10.92 -14.08 2.84
N LYS A 22 -10.72 -14.13 1.52
CA LYS A 22 -9.38 -14.08 0.91
C LYS A 22 -8.76 -12.71 1.19
N ILE A 23 -7.82 -12.65 2.14
CA ILE A 23 -6.92 -11.51 2.30
C ILE A 23 -5.50 -12.07 2.24
N LYS A 24 -4.67 -11.47 1.39
CA LYS A 24 -3.24 -11.77 1.32
C LYS A 24 -2.56 -11.28 2.61
N ALA A 25 -1.26 -11.47 2.78
CA ALA A 25 -0.47 -10.76 3.79
C ALA A 25 -0.95 -9.30 3.87
N GLY A 26 -1.15 -8.80 5.09
CA GLY A 26 -1.78 -7.50 5.32
C GLY A 26 -1.02 -6.38 4.59
N VAL A 27 -1.63 -5.21 4.43
CA VAL A 27 -0.98 -4.06 3.74
C VAL A 27 0.34 -3.62 4.39
N ASN A 28 0.59 -4.05 5.62
CA ASN A 28 1.82 -3.78 6.37
C ASN A 28 2.82 -4.94 6.30
N ASP A 29 2.42 -6.14 5.91
CA ASP A 29 3.31 -7.29 5.82
C ASP A 29 4.12 -7.19 4.52
N ASN A 30 5.43 -7.07 4.67
CA ASN A 30 6.34 -6.73 3.58
C ASN A 30 7.51 -7.69 3.44
N ALA A 31 7.69 -8.63 4.37
CA ALA A 31 8.69 -9.69 4.24
C ALA A 31 8.34 -10.59 3.05
N ILE A 32 9.36 -11.05 2.33
CA ILE A 32 9.24 -11.92 1.15
C ILE A 32 10.24 -13.07 1.23
N GLY A 33 10.00 -14.10 0.43
CA GLY A 33 10.90 -15.24 0.27
C GLY A 33 10.72 -16.32 1.33
N TRP A 34 11.73 -17.18 1.43
CA TRP A 34 11.72 -18.41 2.22
C TRP A 34 12.98 -18.50 3.06
N LEU A 35 12.81 -18.90 4.33
CA LEU A 35 13.89 -19.30 5.20
C LEU A 35 14.03 -20.82 5.14
N TRP A 36 15.22 -21.32 5.43
CA TRP A 36 15.49 -22.75 5.48
C TRP A 36 16.17 -23.12 6.80
N GLY A 37 15.53 -23.95 7.61
CA GLY A 37 16.21 -24.62 8.72
C GLY A 37 16.44 -26.08 8.38
N GLY A 38 17.71 -26.46 8.23
CA GLY A 38 18.09 -27.87 8.15
C GLY A 38 19.58 -28.10 7.93
N GLY A 39 20.12 -29.09 8.64
CA GLY A 39 21.50 -29.57 8.50
C GLY A 39 21.61 -30.85 7.67
N THR A 40 22.85 -31.24 7.36
CA THR A 40 23.16 -32.59 6.88
C THR A 40 22.58 -33.61 7.86
N GLU A 41 21.86 -34.61 7.35
CA GLU A 41 21.35 -35.72 8.15
C GLU A 41 22.52 -36.42 8.87
N ALA A 42 22.25 -37.14 9.96
CA ALA A 42 23.27 -37.85 10.75
C ALA A 42 24.06 -38.89 9.91
N ASP A 43 23.53 -39.28 8.76
CA ASP A 43 24.17 -40.18 7.79
C ASP A 43 25.05 -39.47 6.75
N GLY A 44 25.15 -38.14 6.81
CA GLY A 44 25.96 -37.34 5.89
C GLY A 44 25.27 -37.01 4.56
N VAL A 45 23.98 -37.30 4.39
CA VAL A 45 23.23 -36.98 3.17
C VAL A 45 22.55 -35.61 3.29
N PHE A 46 22.91 -34.70 2.40
CA PHE A 46 22.26 -33.38 2.22
C PHE A 46 20.90 -33.58 1.49
N PRO A 47 19.86 -32.77 1.79
CA PRO A 47 18.66 -33.22 2.51
C PRO A 47 17.50 -33.64 1.58
N GLY A 48 16.68 -34.60 2.05
CA GLY A 48 15.44 -34.96 1.36
C GLY A 48 14.71 -36.24 1.79
N ASP A 49 15.20 -37.02 2.77
CA ASP A 49 14.55 -38.28 3.16
C ASP A 49 13.56 -38.16 4.34
N GLY A 50 13.47 -36.97 4.96
CA GLY A 50 12.45 -36.64 5.94
C GLY A 50 12.75 -37.08 7.37
N THR A 51 13.98 -37.46 7.71
CA THR A 51 14.36 -37.92 9.06
C THR A 51 14.79 -36.82 10.03
N SER A 52 15.09 -35.60 9.56
CA SER A 52 15.47 -34.49 10.43
C SER A 52 14.32 -33.77 11.15
N THR A 53 14.57 -33.39 12.41
CA THR A 53 13.72 -32.53 13.27
C THR A 53 13.96 -31.04 13.02
N ASN A 54 14.14 -30.62 11.77
CA ASN A 54 14.54 -29.26 11.44
C ASN A 54 13.33 -28.36 11.10
N VAL A 55 13.51 -27.04 11.03
CA VAL A 55 12.44 -26.08 10.67
C VAL A 55 11.88 -26.29 9.26
N ARG A 56 12.69 -26.87 8.36
CA ARG A 56 12.45 -27.01 6.91
C ARG A 56 12.19 -25.63 6.29
N TRP A 57 11.39 -25.59 5.21
CA TRP A 57 10.97 -24.36 4.57
C TRP A 57 10.03 -23.58 5.48
N LEU A 58 10.36 -22.31 5.67
CA LEU A 58 9.56 -21.36 6.42
C LEU A 58 9.24 -20.18 5.49
N SER A 59 7.97 -20.03 5.15
CA SER A 59 7.51 -18.94 4.28
C SER A 59 7.32 -17.66 5.09
N MET A 60 7.84 -16.54 4.59
CA MET A 60 7.70 -15.23 5.26
C MET A 60 6.37 -14.55 5.01
N ASN A 61 5.61 -14.97 3.99
CA ASN A 61 4.27 -14.47 3.70
C ASN A 61 3.45 -15.48 2.88
N ASN A 62 2.13 -15.29 2.81
CA ASN A 62 1.24 -16.15 2.03
C ASN A 62 0.97 -15.64 0.59
N THR A 63 1.56 -14.51 0.19
CA THR A 63 1.26 -13.85 -1.10
C THR A 63 1.76 -14.63 -2.30
N ASN A 64 2.75 -15.51 -2.10
CA ASN A 64 3.36 -16.36 -3.13
C ASN A 64 2.68 -17.74 -3.28
N ASN A 65 1.88 -18.21 -2.31
CA ASN A 65 1.53 -19.63 -2.24
C ASN A 65 0.04 -20.00 -2.42
N SER A 66 -0.85 -19.06 -2.79
CA SER A 66 -2.27 -19.34 -3.10
C SER A 66 -3.05 -20.12 -2.02
N GLY A 67 -2.48 -20.26 -0.81
CA GLY A 67 -2.98 -21.08 0.28
C GLY A 67 -4.10 -20.39 1.04
N ALA A 68 -4.92 -21.19 1.74
CA ALA A 68 -6.09 -20.73 2.50
C ALA A 68 -5.76 -20.11 3.87
N VAL A 69 -4.47 -19.88 4.17
CA VAL A 69 -3.99 -19.50 5.50
C VAL A 69 -3.32 -18.12 5.43
N ASP A 70 -3.80 -17.19 6.24
CA ASP A 70 -3.40 -15.79 6.26
C ASP A 70 -2.20 -15.59 7.19
N TYR A 71 -1.03 -15.27 6.61
CA TYR A 71 0.18 -14.95 7.37
C TYR A 71 1.13 -14.04 6.58
N GLY A 72 1.94 -13.29 7.32
CA GLY A 72 2.91 -12.35 6.81
C GLY A 72 3.74 -11.77 7.95
N VAL A 73 5.02 -11.51 7.66
CA VAL A 73 5.90 -10.79 8.58
C VAL A 73 6.05 -9.35 8.08
N ASN A 74 5.98 -8.39 8.98
CA ASN A 74 6.30 -6.99 8.75
C ASN A 74 7.69 -6.67 9.32
N ILE A 75 8.53 -6.10 8.47
CA ILE A 75 9.88 -5.66 8.75
C ILE A 75 9.90 -4.13 8.62
N PRO A 76 10.19 -3.40 9.70
CA PRO A 76 10.22 -1.94 9.64
C PRO A 76 11.37 -1.46 8.73
N MET A 77 11.12 -0.37 7.99
CA MET A 77 12.10 0.24 7.08
C MET A 77 13.27 0.91 7.83
N THR A 78 13.09 1.17 9.11
CA THR A 78 14.07 1.71 10.06
C THR A 78 14.07 0.86 11.33
N ASP A 79 14.87 1.24 12.33
CA ASP A 79 14.85 0.60 13.64
C ASP A 79 13.42 0.53 14.21
N GLY A 80 13.07 -0.64 14.74
CA GLY A 80 11.73 -0.92 15.23
C GLY A 80 11.49 -2.41 15.42
N GLU A 81 10.36 -2.75 16.04
CA GLU A 81 9.94 -4.14 16.22
C GLU A 81 9.46 -4.75 14.89
N LEU A 82 9.81 -6.01 14.67
CA LEU A 82 9.17 -6.84 13.67
C LEU A 82 7.82 -7.31 14.22
N SER A 83 6.91 -7.68 13.34
CA SER A 83 5.59 -8.19 13.73
C SER A 83 5.07 -9.22 12.73
N GLY A 84 4.01 -9.93 13.11
CA GLY A 84 3.35 -10.94 12.30
C GLY A 84 3.96 -12.33 12.44
N GLU A 85 3.67 -13.18 11.46
CA GLU A 85 3.92 -14.61 11.50
C GLU A 85 4.46 -15.12 10.17
N ALA A 86 5.50 -15.96 10.25
CA ALA A 86 5.91 -16.83 9.16
C ALA A 86 5.27 -18.22 9.34
N TRP A 87 5.23 -19.01 8.27
CA TRP A 87 4.58 -20.32 8.27
C TRP A 87 5.49 -21.43 7.73
N SER A 88 5.72 -22.44 8.57
CA SER A 88 6.32 -23.72 8.19
C SER A 88 5.19 -24.69 7.85
N GLY A 89 4.85 -24.74 6.56
CA GLY A 89 3.86 -25.67 6.02
C GLY A 89 4.46 -27.05 5.80
N GLY A 90 3.64 -28.09 6.00
CA GLY A 90 3.99 -29.42 5.55
C GLY A 90 4.03 -29.50 4.02
N ASP A 91 4.99 -30.25 3.47
CA ASP A 91 4.99 -30.68 2.07
C ASP A 91 4.52 -32.14 1.98
N ASP A 92 4.62 -32.74 0.79
CA ASP A 92 4.27 -34.15 0.54
C ASP A 92 5.07 -35.13 1.42
N SER A 93 6.11 -34.66 2.14
CA SER A 93 6.97 -35.45 3.02
C SER A 93 6.65 -35.33 4.52
N GLY A 94 5.68 -34.51 4.95
CA GLY A 94 5.25 -34.47 6.35
C GLY A 94 4.61 -33.17 6.80
N SER A 95 4.12 -33.14 8.05
CA SER A 95 3.54 -31.94 8.68
C SER A 95 4.65 -30.96 9.05
N GLY A 96 4.56 -29.70 8.61
CA GLY A 96 5.45 -28.62 9.02
C GLY A 96 5.24 -28.24 10.49
N LEU A 97 6.09 -27.34 11.01
CA LEU A 97 6.07 -26.95 12.43
C LEU A 97 4.99 -25.92 12.76
N GLY A 98 4.33 -25.34 11.75
CA GLY A 98 3.28 -24.34 11.91
C GLY A 98 3.81 -22.90 11.92
N TYR A 99 3.20 -22.04 12.74
CA TYR A 99 3.51 -20.61 12.79
C TYR A 99 4.77 -20.31 13.59
N VAL A 100 5.56 -19.38 13.06
CA VAL A 100 6.66 -18.73 13.75
C VAL A 100 6.29 -17.26 13.92
N THR A 101 6.03 -16.84 15.15
CA THR A 101 5.66 -15.46 15.46
C THR A 101 6.87 -14.58 15.72
N PHE A 102 6.77 -13.34 15.26
CA PHE A 102 7.69 -12.24 15.55
C PHE A 102 7.05 -11.18 16.44
N ASP A 103 5.77 -11.34 16.81
CA ASP A 103 5.05 -10.34 17.60
C ASP A 103 5.57 -10.25 19.02
N ALA A 104 6.03 -9.06 19.41
CA ALA A 104 6.56 -8.77 20.75
C ALA A 104 5.65 -9.26 21.89
N SER A 105 4.33 -9.18 21.73
CA SER A 105 3.34 -9.63 22.72
C SER A 105 3.41 -11.14 23.02
N ARG A 106 3.98 -11.95 22.12
CA ARG A 106 4.10 -13.41 22.23
C ARG A 106 5.51 -13.90 22.55
N LEU A 107 6.45 -12.98 22.67
CA LEU A 107 7.87 -13.28 22.91
C LEU A 107 8.28 -13.13 24.38
N GLY A 108 7.34 -12.82 25.28
CA GLY A 108 7.61 -12.80 26.72
C GLY A 108 8.20 -14.12 27.24
N GLY A 109 9.24 -14.03 28.07
CA GLY A 109 9.91 -15.18 28.67
C GLY A 109 10.98 -15.84 27.80
N CYS A 110 11.55 -15.10 26.84
CA CYS A 110 12.68 -15.57 26.03
C CYS A 110 13.89 -15.95 26.90
N PRO A 111 14.80 -16.82 26.42
CA PRO A 111 15.91 -17.34 27.21
C PRO A 111 16.90 -16.27 27.72
N SER A 112 17.15 -15.22 26.94
CA SER A 112 18.10 -14.16 27.33
C SER A 112 17.92 -12.87 26.53
N GLY A 113 18.45 -11.76 27.04
CA GLY A 113 18.49 -10.50 26.30
C GLY A 113 17.11 -9.86 26.13
N ALA A 114 16.97 -9.03 25.08
CA ALA A 114 15.68 -8.42 24.74
C ALA A 114 14.83 -9.43 23.95
N CYS A 115 13.60 -9.65 24.39
CA CYS A 115 12.75 -10.67 23.77
C CYS A 115 12.16 -10.25 22.43
N SER A 116 11.76 -8.99 22.28
CA SER A 116 11.14 -8.52 21.03
C SER A 116 12.06 -8.74 19.84
N SER A 117 11.53 -9.34 18.78
CA SER A 117 12.15 -9.34 17.47
C SER A 117 12.22 -7.90 16.95
N ARG A 118 13.40 -7.42 16.58
CA ARG A 118 13.57 -6.03 16.15
C ARG A 118 14.69 -5.82 15.14
N ARG A 119 14.53 -4.81 14.30
CA ARG A 119 15.59 -4.27 13.45
C ARG A 119 16.40 -3.23 14.23
N VAL A 120 17.72 -3.30 14.10
CA VAL A 120 18.69 -2.35 14.68
C VAL A 120 19.76 -2.06 13.64
N GLY A 121 19.67 -0.90 13.00
CA GLY A 121 20.43 -0.57 11.81
C GLY A 121 20.21 -1.61 10.71
N ASN A 122 21.28 -2.36 10.42
CA ASN A 122 21.28 -3.43 9.42
C ASN A 122 21.22 -4.83 10.05
N ASN A 123 20.96 -4.95 11.35
CA ASN A 123 20.85 -6.25 12.02
C ASN A 123 19.40 -6.53 12.42
N VAL A 124 19.05 -7.81 12.50
CA VAL A 124 17.84 -8.29 13.17
C VAL A 124 18.23 -8.97 14.48
N GLU A 125 17.66 -8.52 15.57
CA GLU A 125 17.98 -8.93 16.94
C GLU A 125 16.73 -9.44 17.67
N GLY A 126 16.95 -10.09 18.81
CA GLY A 126 15.90 -10.60 19.68
C GLY A 126 15.50 -12.03 19.34
N TRP A 127 14.23 -12.36 19.53
CA TRP A 127 13.75 -13.73 19.42
C TRP A 127 12.52 -13.83 18.51
N ALA A 128 12.37 -14.99 17.87
CA ALA A 128 11.11 -15.45 17.30
C ALA A 128 10.68 -16.72 18.03
N ARG A 129 9.42 -17.12 17.87
CA ARG A 129 8.89 -18.29 18.59
C ARG A 129 8.00 -19.17 17.72
N LEU A 130 8.24 -20.48 17.79
CA LEU A 130 7.36 -21.49 17.20
C LEU A 130 6.13 -21.67 18.08
N GLU A 131 4.96 -21.27 17.58
CA GLU A 131 3.75 -21.20 18.38
C GLU A 131 3.24 -22.57 18.81
N GLN A 132 3.34 -23.56 17.93
CA GLN A 132 2.85 -24.90 18.18
C GLN A 132 3.71 -25.59 19.25
N ILE A 133 5.02 -25.36 19.25
CA ILE A 133 5.92 -25.86 20.31
C ILE A 133 5.64 -25.13 21.62
N ALA A 134 5.44 -23.81 21.59
CA ALA A 134 5.07 -23.03 22.76
C ALA A 134 3.75 -23.51 23.40
N ALA A 135 2.74 -23.77 22.58
CA ALA A 135 1.45 -24.30 23.01
C ALA A 135 1.59 -25.73 23.58
N ALA A 136 2.38 -26.60 22.92
CA ALA A 136 2.68 -27.93 23.42
C ALA A 136 3.44 -27.89 24.75
N ASN A 137 4.34 -26.92 24.93
CA ASN A 137 5.09 -26.72 26.17
C ASN A 137 4.16 -26.33 27.32
N ALA A 138 3.26 -25.36 27.08
CA ALA A 138 2.25 -24.96 28.05
C ALA A 138 1.31 -26.11 28.44
N ALA A 139 1.08 -27.05 27.52
CA ALA A 139 0.31 -28.27 27.76
C ALA A 139 1.13 -29.43 28.38
N GLY A 140 2.43 -29.24 28.62
CA GLY A 140 3.33 -30.28 29.14
C GLY A 140 3.66 -31.41 28.16
N ASN A 141 3.43 -31.20 26.86
CA ASN A 141 3.50 -32.21 25.80
C ASN A 141 4.58 -31.91 24.75
N SER A 142 5.43 -30.91 24.94
CA SER A 142 6.48 -30.56 23.96
C SER A 142 7.72 -31.46 24.02
N GLY A 143 7.77 -32.44 24.93
CA GLY A 143 8.97 -33.25 25.13
C GLY A 143 10.17 -32.45 25.66
N GLY A 144 9.92 -31.30 26.31
CA GLY A 144 10.94 -30.41 26.86
C GLY A 144 11.31 -29.24 25.94
N TRP A 145 10.85 -29.23 24.69
CA TRP A 145 11.10 -28.13 23.77
C TRP A 145 10.36 -26.86 24.20
N LEU A 146 10.99 -25.71 23.99
CA LEU A 146 10.46 -24.38 24.33
C LEU A 146 10.06 -23.59 23.08
N GLY A 147 10.70 -23.89 21.94
CA GLY A 147 10.34 -23.35 20.63
C GLY A 147 10.88 -21.96 20.36
N TRP A 148 12.07 -21.65 20.90
CA TRP A 148 12.70 -20.34 20.75
C TRP A 148 13.69 -20.32 19.58
N ILE A 149 13.70 -19.21 18.85
CA ILE A 149 14.66 -18.93 17.79
C ILE A 149 15.36 -17.61 18.13
N SER A 150 16.67 -17.65 18.36
CA SER A 150 17.53 -16.49 18.58
C SER A 150 17.94 -15.90 17.23
N LEU A 151 17.63 -14.63 16.99
CA LEU A 151 17.90 -13.95 15.71
C LEU A 151 19.34 -13.42 15.61
N SER A 152 20.05 -13.36 16.74
CA SER A 152 21.44 -12.93 16.84
C SER A 152 22.06 -13.42 18.16
N GLY A 153 23.34 -13.76 18.18
CA GLY A 153 24.01 -14.15 19.41
C GLY A 153 25.47 -14.55 19.24
N THR A 154 25.95 -15.35 20.19
CA THR A 154 27.31 -15.91 20.18
C THR A 154 27.21 -17.43 20.15
N ALA A 155 27.86 -18.05 19.18
CA ALA A 155 27.91 -19.50 19.03
C ALA A 155 28.82 -20.13 20.11
N GLN A 156 28.79 -21.46 20.22
CA GLN A 156 29.56 -22.20 21.22
C GLN A 156 31.09 -22.02 21.09
N ASP A 157 31.57 -21.73 19.88
CA ASP A 157 32.98 -21.45 19.60
C ASP A 157 33.39 -19.98 19.86
N GLY A 158 32.46 -19.15 20.36
CA GLY A 158 32.68 -17.74 20.65
C GLY A 158 32.49 -16.82 19.44
N SER A 159 32.21 -17.34 18.25
CA SER A 159 31.91 -16.51 17.08
C SER A 159 30.53 -15.86 17.20
N SER A 160 30.37 -14.67 16.64
CA SER A 160 29.06 -14.02 16.55
C SER A 160 28.25 -14.60 15.38
N TYR A 161 26.96 -14.82 15.58
CA TYR A 161 26.01 -15.11 14.51
C TYR A 161 24.85 -14.13 14.55
N GLY A 162 24.11 -14.02 13.45
CA GLY A 162 22.85 -13.30 13.40
C GLY A 162 22.41 -13.00 11.99
N VAL A 163 21.21 -12.45 11.89
CA VAL A 163 20.60 -12.04 10.63
C VAL A 163 20.96 -10.59 10.32
N SER A 164 21.46 -10.36 9.11
CA SER A 164 21.85 -9.04 8.60
C SER A 164 21.05 -8.65 7.37
N ILE A 165 20.82 -7.36 7.19
CA ILE A 165 20.06 -6.73 6.11
C ILE A 165 21.06 -6.02 5.19
N ASP A 166 21.01 -6.33 3.89
CA ASP A 166 21.62 -5.48 2.88
C ASP A 166 20.67 -4.29 2.60
N PRO A 167 21.05 -3.05 2.96
CA PRO A 167 20.18 -1.88 2.80
C PRO A 167 19.98 -1.46 1.34
N SER A 168 20.75 -2.00 0.39
CA SER A 168 20.64 -1.68 -1.04
C SER A 168 19.60 -2.55 -1.75
N THR A 169 19.44 -3.79 -1.30
CA THR A 169 18.52 -4.79 -1.90
C THR A 169 17.36 -5.16 -0.97
N ASN A 170 17.42 -4.79 0.31
CA ASN A 170 16.53 -5.24 1.38
C ASN A 170 16.47 -6.78 1.53
N THR A 171 17.54 -7.48 1.14
CA THR A 171 17.67 -8.93 1.33
C THR A 171 18.35 -9.25 2.64
N PHE A 172 18.01 -10.39 3.22
CA PHE A 172 18.65 -10.90 4.42
C PHE A 172 19.88 -11.75 4.08
N SER A 173 20.72 -11.93 5.09
CA SER A 173 21.86 -12.85 5.09
C SER A 173 22.14 -13.32 6.52
N GLY A 174 22.92 -14.38 6.66
CA GLY A 174 23.28 -14.94 7.96
C GLY A 174 22.24 -15.93 8.49
N PHE A 175 22.43 -16.32 9.75
CA PHE A 175 21.69 -17.42 10.36
C PHE A 175 21.13 -17.03 11.72
N ALA A 176 19.94 -17.55 12.01
CA ALA A 176 19.35 -17.60 13.35
C ALA A 176 19.55 -19.01 13.96
N TRP A 177 19.39 -19.14 15.28
CA TRP A 177 19.64 -20.39 16.01
C TRP A 177 18.46 -20.79 16.89
N SER A 178 18.10 -22.06 16.88
CA SER A 178 17.22 -22.70 17.87
C SER A 178 17.97 -23.85 18.52
N ASP A 179 17.91 -23.97 19.84
CA ASP A 179 18.50 -25.10 20.56
C ASP A 179 17.82 -26.43 20.20
N GLU A 180 16.56 -26.38 19.75
CA GLU A 180 15.79 -27.56 19.36
C GLU A 180 15.90 -27.90 17.87
N LEU A 181 16.04 -26.90 17.00
CA LEU A 181 15.89 -27.05 15.54
C LEU A 181 17.17 -26.69 14.76
N GLY A 182 18.19 -26.19 15.44
CA GLY A 182 19.48 -25.84 14.86
C GLY A 182 19.49 -24.50 14.11
N TRP A 183 20.41 -24.41 13.13
CA TRP A 183 20.61 -23.22 12.30
C TRP A 183 19.47 -23.03 11.30
N ILE A 184 19.05 -21.77 11.14
CA ILE A 184 18.04 -21.34 10.18
C ILE A 184 18.68 -20.27 9.30
N ASP A 185 18.78 -20.55 8.01
CA ASP A 185 19.32 -19.68 6.98
C ASP A 185 18.27 -18.63 6.56
N PHE A 186 18.63 -17.36 6.67
CA PHE A 186 17.79 -16.23 6.28
C PHE A 186 18.07 -15.71 4.86
N SER A 187 19.11 -16.19 4.18
CA SER A 187 19.57 -15.68 2.89
C SER A 187 18.55 -15.81 1.75
N GLY A 188 17.54 -16.68 1.89
CA GLY A 188 16.45 -16.85 0.93
C GLY A 188 15.30 -15.85 1.08
N ALA A 189 15.39 -14.89 2.01
CA ALA A 189 14.33 -13.94 2.32
C ALA A 189 14.80 -12.49 2.32
N GLY A 190 13.84 -11.58 2.39
CA GLY A 190 14.05 -10.13 2.47
C GLY A 190 12.75 -9.41 2.77
N PHE A 191 12.68 -8.13 2.43
CA PHE A 191 11.45 -7.36 2.50
C PHE A 191 11.35 -6.33 1.38
N GLU A 192 10.13 -5.97 1.00
CA GLU A 192 9.89 -4.90 0.05
C GLU A 192 9.55 -3.60 0.78
N ALA A 193 10.05 -2.47 0.27
CA ALA A 193 9.55 -1.18 0.73
C ALA A 193 8.06 -1.03 0.37
N PRO A 194 7.26 -0.36 1.21
CA PRO A 194 5.89 -0.01 0.85
C PRO A 194 5.84 0.68 -0.51
N LYS A 195 5.01 0.15 -1.41
CA LYS A 195 4.79 0.78 -2.71
C LYS A 195 3.99 2.06 -2.51
N VAL A 196 4.52 3.16 -3.03
CA VAL A 196 3.91 4.50 -2.98
C VAL A 196 3.51 4.90 -4.39
N LEU A 197 2.28 5.40 -4.54
CA LEU A 197 1.80 6.02 -5.75
C LEU A 197 1.38 7.44 -5.39
N ASN A 198 2.13 8.44 -5.88
CA ASN A 198 1.82 9.85 -5.71
C ASN A 198 1.44 10.42 -7.07
N VAL A 199 0.34 11.17 -7.10
CA VAL A 199 -0.25 11.62 -8.34
C VAL A 199 -0.82 13.03 -8.21
N ASN A 200 -0.79 13.73 -9.33
CA ASN A 200 -1.36 15.06 -9.51
C ASN A 200 -2.48 15.03 -10.55
N LEU A 201 -3.44 15.93 -10.36
CA LEU A 201 -4.47 16.26 -11.33
C LEU A 201 -4.54 17.77 -11.46
N SER A 202 -4.61 18.25 -12.70
CA SER A 202 -4.83 19.66 -13.03
C SER A 202 -5.89 19.79 -14.11
N ALA A 203 -6.52 20.97 -14.16
CA ALA A 203 -7.50 21.35 -15.17
C ALA A 203 -7.04 22.65 -15.82
N SER A 204 -7.08 22.75 -17.15
CA SER A 204 -6.75 23.98 -17.86
C SER A 204 -7.60 24.12 -19.13
N PRO A 205 -8.35 25.23 -19.30
CA PRO A 205 -8.67 26.22 -18.26
C PRO A 205 -9.52 25.60 -17.14
N ASN A 206 -9.28 25.98 -15.89
CA ASN A 206 -10.09 25.50 -14.74
C ASN A 206 -11.28 26.41 -14.41
N SER A 207 -11.42 27.54 -15.09
CA SER A 207 -12.48 28.50 -14.83
C SER A 207 -12.81 29.33 -16.05
N CYS A 208 -14.05 29.81 -16.11
CA CYS A 208 -14.53 30.71 -17.12
C CYS A 208 -15.71 31.52 -16.57
N VAL A 209 -15.76 32.80 -16.95
CA VAL A 209 -16.83 33.75 -16.61
C VAL A 209 -17.62 34.05 -17.88
N GLY A 210 -18.95 34.02 -17.79
CA GLY A 210 -19.87 34.37 -18.86
C GLY A 210 -20.02 33.37 -20.00
N CYS A 211 -19.34 32.23 -19.94
CA CYS A 211 -19.55 31.16 -20.91
C CYS A 211 -20.77 30.30 -20.55
N SER A 212 -21.45 29.83 -21.60
CA SER A 212 -22.50 28.81 -21.50
C SER A 212 -21.94 27.41 -21.29
N SER A 213 -20.70 27.17 -21.70
CA SER A 213 -19.96 25.96 -21.41
C SER A 213 -18.45 26.20 -21.41
N LEU A 214 -17.72 25.36 -20.69
CA LEU A 214 -16.26 25.35 -20.64
C LEU A 214 -15.74 23.96 -21.00
N THR A 215 -14.90 23.86 -22.03
CA THR A 215 -14.08 22.67 -22.27
C THR A 215 -12.75 22.85 -21.54
N SER A 216 -12.47 21.96 -20.59
CA SER A 216 -11.26 21.95 -19.79
C SER A 216 -10.49 20.67 -20.07
N THR A 217 -9.19 20.79 -20.35
CA THR A 217 -8.30 19.64 -20.44
C THR A 217 -7.85 19.24 -19.04
N LEU A 218 -8.29 18.07 -18.58
CA LEU A 218 -7.77 17.44 -17.39
C LEU A 218 -6.43 16.81 -17.71
N THR A 219 -5.41 17.02 -16.89
CA THR A 219 -4.11 16.37 -17.01
C THR A 219 -3.75 15.71 -15.69
N ALA A 220 -3.72 14.38 -15.72
CA ALA A 220 -3.29 13.53 -14.62
C ALA A 220 -1.83 13.13 -14.83
N SER A 221 -1.05 13.12 -13.76
CA SER A 221 0.37 12.74 -13.82
C SER A 221 0.81 11.96 -12.59
N ARG A 222 1.74 11.04 -12.81
CA ARG A 222 2.48 10.31 -11.79
C ARG A 222 3.69 11.14 -11.38
N GLU A 223 3.89 11.31 -10.07
CA GLU A 223 5.05 12.00 -9.53
C GLU A 223 6.28 11.10 -9.45
N ASP A 224 7.46 11.71 -9.53
CA ASP A 224 8.76 11.03 -9.40
C ASP A 224 8.98 10.41 -8.02
N THR A 225 8.24 10.87 -7.00
CA THR A 225 8.27 10.31 -5.64
C THR A 225 7.56 8.96 -5.53
N SER A 226 6.89 8.49 -6.58
CA SER A 226 6.21 7.19 -6.63
C SER A 226 7.21 6.04 -6.82
N THR A 227 7.01 4.95 -6.07
CA THR A 227 7.82 3.72 -6.13
C THR A 227 7.12 2.54 -6.80
N THR A 228 5.83 2.67 -7.13
CA THR A 228 5.11 1.68 -7.94
C THR A 228 5.68 1.55 -9.35
N ALA A 229 5.64 0.34 -9.91
CA ALA A 229 6.11 0.00 -11.25
C ALA A 229 5.04 -0.73 -12.07
N GLY A 230 5.27 -0.83 -13.38
CA GLY A 230 4.34 -1.41 -14.35
C GLY A 230 3.45 -0.37 -15.02
N ASP A 231 2.49 -0.84 -15.81
CA ASP A 231 1.56 0.03 -16.53
C ASP A 231 0.68 0.84 -15.56
N ILE A 232 0.38 2.07 -15.96
CA ILE A 232 -0.47 3.01 -15.23
C ILE A 232 -1.83 3.03 -15.91
N THR A 233 -2.88 2.84 -15.12
CA THR A 233 -4.26 3.01 -15.55
C THR A 233 -4.80 4.35 -15.06
N TYR A 234 -5.24 5.21 -15.99
CA TYR A 234 -5.90 6.49 -15.72
C TYR A 234 -7.38 6.39 -16.08
N GLU A 235 -8.26 6.64 -15.11
CA GLU A 235 -9.70 6.62 -15.29
C GLU A 235 -10.25 8.00 -14.97
N PHE A 236 -10.66 8.74 -16.00
CA PHE A 236 -11.20 10.09 -15.85
C PHE A 236 -12.71 10.04 -15.67
N ASN A 237 -13.21 10.87 -14.77
CA ASN A 237 -14.62 11.17 -14.60
C ASN A 237 -14.79 12.71 -14.62
N CYS A 238 -15.47 13.22 -15.63
CA CYS A 238 -15.75 14.63 -15.81
C CYS A 238 -16.76 15.16 -14.77
N ASN A 239 -17.57 14.30 -14.16
CA ASN A 239 -18.58 14.64 -13.17
C ASN A 239 -18.59 13.63 -12.01
N GLU A 240 -17.85 13.94 -10.94
CA GLU A 240 -17.71 13.04 -9.78
C GLU A 240 -19.06 12.58 -9.17
N SER A 241 -20.13 13.37 -9.33
CA SER A 241 -21.43 13.10 -8.71
C SER A 241 -22.19 11.92 -9.32
N ASP A 242 -21.85 11.50 -10.55
CA ASP A 242 -22.53 10.38 -11.21
C ASP A 242 -21.92 9.00 -10.89
N GLY A 243 -20.69 8.97 -10.33
CA GLY A 243 -19.98 7.75 -9.99
C GLY A 243 -19.55 6.89 -11.18
N VAL A 244 -19.58 7.41 -12.40
CA VAL A 244 -19.24 6.69 -13.64
C VAL A 244 -17.98 7.29 -14.28
N TYR A 245 -16.97 6.46 -14.56
CA TYR A 245 -15.79 6.91 -15.30
C TYR A 245 -16.08 6.99 -16.80
N ASP A 246 -15.80 8.14 -17.41
CA ASP A 246 -16.05 8.41 -18.82
C ASP A 246 -15.05 7.69 -19.74
N VAL A 247 -13.80 7.59 -19.31
CA VAL A 247 -12.74 6.95 -20.10
C VAL A 247 -11.69 6.30 -19.21
N SER A 248 -11.07 5.23 -19.74
CA SER A 248 -9.97 4.51 -19.11
C SER A 248 -8.83 4.33 -20.11
N TYR A 249 -7.61 4.64 -19.68
CA TYR A 249 -6.38 4.44 -20.44
C TYR A 249 -5.38 3.62 -19.64
N THR A 250 -4.77 2.60 -20.25
CA THR A 250 -3.61 1.89 -19.68
C THR A 250 -2.39 2.15 -20.53
N THR A 251 -1.31 2.63 -19.90
CA THR A 251 -0.12 3.13 -20.61
C THR A 251 1.11 3.10 -19.71
N THR A 252 2.30 3.17 -20.31
CA THR A 252 3.56 3.41 -19.59
C THR A 252 3.86 4.90 -19.39
N ASP A 253 3.09 5.79 -20.03
CA ASP A 253 3.31 7.23 -19.94
C ASP A 253 2.97 7.75 -18.53
N THR A 254 3.87 8.57 -17.97
CA THR A 254 3.71 9.16 -16.63
C THR A 254 2.69 10.29 -16.58
N SER A 255 2.03 10.62 -17.70
CA SER A 255 0.90 11.53 -17.73
C SER A 255 -0.10 11.16 -18.82
N LYS A 256 -1.37 11.49 -18.56
CA LYS A 256 -2.44 11.44 -19.55
C LYS A 256 -3.39 12.61 -19.37
N SER A 257 -4.02 12.98 -20.48
CA SER A 257 -4.99 14.07 -20.52
C SER A 257 -6.30 13.63 -21.16
N TYR A 258 -7.37 14.26 -20.74
CA TYR A 258 -8.72 14.05 -21.27
C TYR A 258 -9.51 15.36 -21.22
N ASP A 259 -10.23 15.67 -22.28
CA ASP A 259 -11.04 16.88 -22.36
C ASP A 259 -12.45 16.63 -21.82
N CYS A 260 -12.82 17.44 -20.83
CA CYS A 260 -14.14 17.42 -20.22
C CYS A 260 -14.88 18.72 -20.55
N THR A 261 -16.19 18.63 -20.83
CA THR A 261 -17.02 19.80 -21.12
C THR A 261 -18.07 20.01 -20.04
N TYR A 262 -18.11 21.23 -19.50
CA TYR A 262 -18.92 21.62 -18.35
C TYR A 262 -19.94 22.67 -18.79
N ALA A 263 -21.23 22.38 -18.62
CA ALA A 263 -22.31 23.37 -18.80
C ALA A 263 -22.54 24.24 -17.57
N SER A 264 -21.99 23.85 -16.42
CA SER A 264 -22.06 24.56 -15.15
C SER A 264 -20.85 24.19 -14.28
N THR A 265 -20.60 24.93 -13.20
CA THR A 265 -19.52 24.60 -12.25
C THR A 265 -19.66 23.16 -11.75
N GLY A 266 -18.56 22.41 -11.76
CA GLY A 266 -18.54 21.01 -11.38
C GLY A 266 -17.16 20.55 -10.87
N THR A 267 -17.12 19.32 -10.39
CA THR A 267 -15.90 18.66 -9.90
C THR A 267 -15.59 17.47 -10.79
N ALA A 268 -14.38 17.47 -11.33
CA ALA A 268 -13.83 16.34 -12.05
C ALA A 268 -13.00 15.47 -11.11
N GLN A 269 -12.87 14.19 -11.46
CA GLN A 269 -12.08 13.22 -10.73
C GLN A 269 -11.21 12.40 -11.70
N VAL A 270 -10.05 11.97 -11.23
CA VAL A 270 -9.29 10.89 -11.86
C VAL A 270 -8.96 9.82 -10.82
N ARG A 271 -9.14 8.56 -11.18
CA ARG A 271 -8.59 7.41 -10.45
C ARG A 271 -7.39 6.88 -11.21
N ILE A 272 -6.28 6.73 -10.52
CA ILE A 272 -5.01 6.30 -11.09
C ILE A 272 -4.56 5.05 -10.35
N SER A 273 -4.32 3.97 -11.08
CA SER A 273 -3.87 2.70 -10.52
C SER A 273 -2.55 2.25 -11.12
N GLN A 274 -1.62 1.81 -10.28
CA GLN A 274 -0.33 1.24 -10.70
C GLN A 274 0.20 0.28 -9.63
N GLY A 275 0.72 -0.88 -10.03
CA GLY A 275 1.41 -1.79 -9.11
C GLY A 275 0.57 -2.26 -7.92
N GLY A 276 -0.76 -2.36 -8.08
CA GLY A 276 -1.70 -2.73 -7.02
C GLY A 276 -2.09 -1.61 -6.05
N LYS A 277 -1.61 -0.37 -6.28
CA LYS A 277 -2.06 0.84 -5.58
C LYS A 277 -3.04 1.61 -6.45
N THR A 278 -3.95 2.32 -5.80
CA THR A 278 -4.95 3.15 -6.44
C THR A 278 -5.06 4.46 -5.66
N GLU A 279 -4.94 5.57 -6.38
CA GLU A 279 -5.11 6.93 -5.86
C GLU A 279 -6.20 7.66 -6.62
N THR A 280 -6.92 8.52 -5.93
CA THR A 280 -7.96 9.37 -6.52
C THR A 280 -7.63 10.83 -6.26
N ARG A 281 -7.81 11.67 -7.28
CA ARG A 281 -7.67 13.13 -7.18
C ARG A 281 -8.87 13.80 -7.81
N THR A 282 -9.25 14.94 -7.27
CA THR A 282 -10.34 15.77 -7.78
C THR A 282 -9.84 17.17 -8.11
N VAL A 283 -10.53 17.83 -9.03
CA VAL A 283 -10.27 19.23 -9.40
C VAL A 283 -11.59 19.93 -9.69
N ASN A 284 -11.72 21.17 -9.23
CA ASN A 284 -12.91 21.96 -9.49
C ASN A 284 -12.75 22.73 -10.81
N VAL A 285 -13.82 22.74 -11.60
CA VAL A 285 -13.93 23.51 -12.84
C VAL A 285 -15.10 24.47 -12.69
N SER A 286 -14.84 25.77 -12.79
CA SER A 286 -15.83 26.82 -12.54
C SER A 286 -16.39 27.40 -13.84
N VAL A 287 -17.70 27.36 -13.98
CA VAL A 287 -18.46 28.09 -15.01
C VAL A 287 -19.32 29.09 -14.26
N LEU A 288 -18.92 30.36 -14.31
CA LEU A 288 -19.52 31.45 -13.54
C LEU A 288 -20.33 32.36 -14.46
N PRO A 289 -21.48 32.90 -14.00
CA PRO A 289 -22.21 33.90 -14.76
C PRO A 289 -21.44 35.22 -14.85
N ILE A 290 -21.79 36.06 -15.83
CA ILE A 290 -21.36 37.45 -15.89
C ILE A 290 -21.96 38.22 -14.70
N VAL A 291 -21.19 39.10 -14.07
CA VAL A 291 -21.65 39.93 -12.95
C VAL A 291 -21.52 41.39 -13.34
N CYS A 292 -22.58 41.92 -13.95
CA CYS A 292 -22.55 43.31 -14.38
C CYS A 292 -22.65 44.30 -13.22
N GLY A 293 -21.76 45.29 -13.20
CA GLY A 293 -21.73 46.39 -12.25
C GLY A 293 -20.79 46.16 -11.07
N ASP A 294 -19.83 45.23 -11.17
CA ASP A 294 -18.83 44.99 -10.14
C ASP A 294 -17.52 45.78 -10.36
N GLY A 295 -17.41 46.46 -11.51
CA GLY A 295 -16.27 47.29 -11.90
C GLY A 295 -15.13 46.52 -12.54
N ILE A 296 -15.31 45.24 -12.90
CA ILE A 296 -14.31 44.39 -13.54
C ILE A 296 -14.85 43.92 -14.88
N VAL A 297 -14.30 44.44 -15.98
CA VAL A 297 -14.63 43.98 -17.34
C VAL A 297 -14.20 42.51 -17.54
N SER A 298 -15.15 41.60 -17.38
CA SER A 298 -14.99 40.16 -17.52
C SER A 298 -15.14 39.72 -18.98
N ALA A 299 -14.70 38.49 -19.29
CA ALA A 299 -14.91 37.92 -20.61
C ALA A 299 -16.41 37.83 -20.93
N GLY A 300 -16.85 38.52 -21.99
CA GLY A 300 -18.25 38.61 -22.39
C GLY A 300 -18.94 39.94 -22.06
N GLU A 301 -18.33 40.81 -21.25
CA GLU A 301 -18.81 42.16 -21.01
C GLU A 301 -18.27 43.13 -22.08
N GLY A 302 -19.13 44.06 -22.53
CA GLY A 302 -18.72 45.16 -23.40
C GLY A 302 -18.12 46.34 -22.61
N CYS A 303 -18.48 46.46 -21.34
CA CYS A 303 -18.01 47.46 -20.37
C CYS A 303 -18.42 47.03 -18.95
N ASP A 304 -17.80 47.61 -17.92
CA ASP A 304 -18.27 47.55 -16.54
C ASP A 304 -17.70 48.75 -15.76
N ASP A 305 -18.53 49.78 -15.54
CA ASP A 305 -18.20 50.99 -14.78
C ASP A 305 -18.61 50.86 -13.28
N GLY A 306 -18.86 49.63 -12.81
CA GLY A 306 -19.27 49.32 -11.46
C GLY A 306 -20.65 49.89 -11.11
N ALA A 307 -20.72 50.53 -9.94
CA ALA A 307 -21.94 51.24 -9.51
C ALA A 307 -22.38 52.39 -10.43
N ASN A 308 -21.56 52.77 -11.42
CA ASN A 308 -21.90 53.81 -12.41
C ASN A 308 -22.60 53.25 -13.65
N ASN A 309 -22.82 51.94 -13.75
CA ASN A 309 -23.61 51.35 -14.83
C ASN A 309 -25.04 51.89 -14.78
N GLY A 310 -25.63 52.16 -15.95
CA GLY A 310 -26.93 52.80 -16.03
C GLY A 310 -27.43 53.03 -17.45
N SER A 311 -28.54 53.75 -17.56
CA SER A 311 -28.97 54.32 -18.84
C SER A 311 -28.14 55.57 -19.18
N CYS A 312 -28.13 56.00 -20.44
CA CYS A 312 -27.50 57.25 -20.85
C CYS A 312 -27.85 58.41 -19.87
N PRO A 313 -26.87 59.23 -19.45
CA PRO A 313 -25.54 59.41 -20.05
C PRO A 313 -24.44 58.44 -19.59
N ALA A 314 -24.75 57.41 -18.79
CA ALA A 314 -23.76 56.38 -18.46
C ALA A 314 -23.26 55.68 -19.72
N LEU A 315 -21.94 55.52 -19.85
CA LEU A 315 -21.33 54.87 -21.01
C LEU A 315 -21.52 53.35 -20.97
N CYS A 316 -21.66 52.78 -19.77
CA CYS A 316 -21.96 51.37 -19.59
C CYS A 316 -23.41 51.12 -19.16
N GLY A 317 -24.07 50.20 -19.85
CA GLY A 317 -25.43 49.73 -19.56
C GLY A 317 -25.53 48.84 -18.33
N VAL A 318 -26.73 48.69 -17.77
CA VAL A 318 -27.01 47.76 -16.64
C VAL A 318 -26.90 46.27 -17.01
N LEU A 319 -26.73 45.97 -18.30
CA LEU A 319 -26.44 44.64 -18.83
C LEU A 319 -25.00 44.53 -19.36
N CYS A 320 -24.14 45.52 -19.06
CA CYS A 320 -22.74 45.56 -19.45
C CYS A 320 -22.51 45.59 -20.96
N GLU A 321 -23.48 46.21 -21.66
CA GLU A 321 -23.39 46.61 -23.05
C GLU A 321 -22.97 48.08 -23.12
N VAL A 322 -22.12 48.43 -24.08
CA VAL A 322 -21.72 49.83 -24.29
C VAL A 322 -22.92 50.62 -24.79
N ASN A 323 -23.34 51.65 -24.03
CA ASN A 323 -24.39 52.55 -24.44
C ASN A 323 -23.89 53.48 -25.56
N THR A 324 -24.68 53.63 -26.63
CA THR A 324 -24.44 54.67 -27.65
C THR A 324 -25.25 55.92 -27.30
N CYS A 325 -24.70 56.76 -26.44
CA CYS A 325 -25.36 58.00 -26.02
C CYS A 325 -25.18 59.10 -27.08
N ILE A 326 -26.21 59.32 -27.90
CA ILE A 326 -26.26 60.49 -28.78
C ILE A 326 -26.70 61.71 -27.98
N ASP A 327 -25.87 62.75 -28.00
CA ASP A 327 -26.23 64.06 -27.49
C ASP A 327 -27.22 64.73 -28.44
N SER A 328 -28.52 64.58 -28.18
CA SER A 328 -29.58 65.26 -28.94
C SER A 328 -29.73 66.74 -28.57
N SER A 329 -28.83 67.31 -27.75
CA SER A 329 -28.88 68.72 -27.35
C SER A 329 -28.19 69.70 -28.30
N TRP A 330 -27.59 69.23 -29.40
CA TRP A 330 -27.08 70.12 -30.45
C TRP A 330 -28.23 70.70 -31.27
N ARG A 331 -28.63 71.94 -30.93
CA ARG A 331 -29.46 72.78 -31.79
C ARG A 331 -28.51 73.54 -32.73
N GLU A 332 -28.69 73.36 -34.04
CA GLU A 332 -28.02 74.17 -35.05
C GLU A 332 -28.40 75.65 -34.81
N VAL A 333 -27.42 76.47 -34.43
CA VAL A 333 -27.61 77.93 -34.35
C VAL A 333 -27.29 78.45 -35.74
N ALA A 334 -28.32 78.84 -36.49
CA ALA A 334 -28.13 79.47 -37.79
C ALA A 334 -27.29 80.76 -37.61
N PRO A 335 -26.34 81.05 -38.54
CA PRO A 335 -25.43 82.19 -38.43
C PRO A 335 -26.14 83.55 -38.40
#